data_AF-A0AAV2BSS4-F1
#
_entry.id   AF-A0AAV2BSS4-F1
#
_cell.length_a   1.000
_cell.length_b   1.000
_cell.length_c   1.000
_cell.angle_alpha   90.00
_cell.angle_beta   90.00
_cell.angle_gamma   90.00
#
_symmetry.space_group_name_H-M   'P 1'
#
loop_
_entity.id
_entity.type
_entity.pdbx_description
1 polymer ?
#
loop_
_entity_poly.entity_id
_entity_poly.type
_entity_poly.pdbx_seq_one_letter_code
_entity_poly.pdbx_strand_id
1 'polypeptide(L)'
;MKGFGVICLLAVSLIFVTVQCDEKNPEPKVGAPQYSLEAAGAGNNAKNFGAAFNAGIGTRVWESKKKDMSLDLGVNYGRGYQRVDGHTFKGPKQYGLGGTFRWGRK
;
A
#
# COMPACT_ATOMS: atom_id res chain seq x y z
N MET A 1 0.17 -22.55 -33.52
CA MET A 1 -0.38 -22.48 -32.15
C MET A 1 0.59 -21.77 -31.19
N LYS A 2 0.98 -20.50 -31.46
CA LYS A 2 1.90 -19.73 -30.60
C LYS A 2 1.29 -18.42 -30.07
N GLY A 3 0.21 -17.92 -30.69
CA GLY A 3 -0.47 -16.68 -30.27
C GLY A 3 -1.49 -16.86 -29.14
N PHE A 4 -2.05 -18.05 -28.96
CA PHE A 4 -3.14 -18.28 -28.00
C PHE A 4 -2.69 -18.12 -26.54
N GLY A 5 -1.48 -18.59 -26.20
CA GLY A 5 -0.92 -18.43 -24.85
C GLY A 5 -0.60 -16.98 -24.49
N VAL A 6 -0.15 -16.18 -25.46
CA VAL A 6 0.15 -14.75 -25.26
C VAL A 6 -1.14 -13.95 -25.04
N ILE A 7 -2.21 -14.29 -25.77
CA ILE A 7 -3.53 -13.67 -25.60
C ILE A 7 -4.13 -14.00 -24.23
N CYS A 8 -4.00 -15.25 -23.76
CA CYS A 8 -4.44 -15.64 -22.41
C CYS A 8 -3.68 -14.89 -21.32
N LEU A 9 -2.35 -14.71 -21.45
CA LEU A 9 -1.53 -13.96 -20.48
C LEU A 9 -1.92 -12.47 -20.44
N LEU A 10 -2.14 -11.86 -21.61
CA LEU A 10 -2.64 -10.49 -21.71
C LEU A 10 -4.03 -10.34 -21.09
N ALA A 11 -4.95 -11.27 -21.38
CA ALA A 11 -6.29 -11.27 -20.81
C ALA A 11 -6.25 -11.39 -19.28
N VAL A 12 -5.43 -12.29 -18.73
CA VAL A 12 -5.26 -12.42 -17.28
C VAL A 12 -4.67 -11.13 -16.69
N SER A 13 -3.64 -10.53 -17.31
CA SER A 13 -3.09 -9.26 -16.83
C SER A 13 -4.10 -8.11 -16.84
N LEU A 14 -4.94 -8.04 -17.86
CA LEU A 14 -6.01 -7.04 -17.97
C LEU A 14 -7.09 -7.24 -16.91
N ILE A 15 -7.48 -8.49 -16.63
CA ILE A 15 -8.44 -8.81 -15.58
C ILE A 15 -7.90 -8.44 -14.18
N PHE A 16 -6.61 -8.70 -13.92
CA PHE A 16 -5.98 -8.28 -12.67
C PHE A 16 -5.93 -6.76 -12.50
N VAL A 17 -5.69 -6.01 -13.58
CA VAL A 17 -5.72 -4.54 -13.56
C VAL A 17 -7.12 -4.00 -13.29
N THR A 18 -8.16 -4.59 -13.88
CA THR A 18 -9.54 -4.11 -13.66
C THR A 18 -10.07 -4.42 -12.26
N VAL A 19 -9.70 -5.58 -11.70
CA VAL A 19 -10.16 -5.97 -10.35
C VAL A 19 -9.52 -5.11 -9.24
N GLN A 20 -8.28 -4.65 -9.42
CA GLN A 20 -7.62 -3.78 -8.43
C GLN A 20 -8.12 -2.32 -8.43
N CYS A 21 -8.76 -1.85 -9.52
CA CYS A 21 -9.26 -0.48 -9.59
C CYS A 21 -10.63 -0.27 -8.93
N ASP A 22 -11.43 -1.33 -8.74
CA ASP A 22 -12.81 -1.21 -8.25
C ASP A 22 -12.95 -1.29 -6.72
N GLU A 23 -11.84 -1.38 -5.99
CA GLU A 23 -11.87 -1.29 -4.53
C GLU A 23 -12.05 0.18 -4.14
N LYS A 24 -13.32 0.62 -4.17
CA LYS A 24 -13.80 1.81 -3.45
C LYS A 24 -13.34 1.67 -2.01
N ASN A 25 -12.20 2.28 -1.71
CA ASN A 25 -11.68 2.39 -0.36
C ASN A 25 -12.80 3.04 0.47
N PRO A 26 -13.48 2.30 1.37
CA PRO A 26 -14.68 2.78 2.02
C PRO A 26 -14.34 4.07 2.75
N GLU A 27 -15.19 5.09 2.63
CA GLU A 27 -14.90 6.38 3.25
C GLU A 27 -14.60 6.18 4.74
N PRO A 28 -13.48 6.73 5.25
CA PRO A 28 -13.08 6.44 6.60
C PRO A 28 -14.10 6.96 7.61
N LYS A 29 -14.63 6.08 8.45
CA LYS A 29 -15.60 6.42 9.50
C LYS A 29 -14.88 6.76 10.80
N VAL A 30 -15.43 7.71 11.56
CA VAL A 30 -14.92 8.06 12.90
C VAL A 30 -14.96 6.81 13.79
N GLY A 31 -13.82 6.51 14.44
CA GLY A 31 -13.66 5.36 15.34
C GLY A 31 -13.51 4.00 14.64
N ALA A 32 -13.66 3.92 13.32
CA ALA A 32 -13.43 2.67 12.59
C ALA A 32 -11.93 2.49 12.30
N PRO A 33 -11.39 1.27 12.45
CA PRO A 33 -10.02 0.99 12.07
C PRO A 33 -9.86 1.03 10.55
N GLN A 34 -8.74 1.59 10.11
CA GLN A 34 -8.28 1.65 8.74
C GLN A 34 -6.97 0.88 8.67
N TYR A 35 -6.88 -0.08 7.77
CA TYR A 35 -5.68 -0.88 7.58
C TYR A 35 -5.03 -0.48 6.26
N SER A 36 -3.71 -0.29 6.27
CA SER A 36 -2.93 -0.13 5.05
C SER A 36 -1.87 -1.21 4.99
N LEU A 37 -1.68 -1.78 3.80
CA LEU A 37 -0.57 -2.67 3.51
C LEU A 37 0.01 -2.25 2.17
N GLU A 38 1.24 -1.76 2.21
CA GLU A 38 1.99 -1.34 1.05
C GLU A 38 3.21 -2.23 0.90
N ALA A 39 3.48 -2.65 -0.32
CA ALA A 39 4.70 -3.36 -0.67
C ALA A 39 5.36 -2.66 -1.85
N ALA A 40 6.67 -2.46 -1.75
CA ALA A 40 7.49 -1.90 -2.80
C ALA A 40 8.61 -2.88 -3.14
N GLY A 41 8.91 -3.01 -4.43
CA GLY A 41 10.01 -3.85 -4.91
C GLY A 41 10.74 -3.14 -6.04
N ALA A 42 12.06 -3.21 -6.03
CA ALA A 42 12.90 -2.67 -7.10
C ALA A 42 14.13 -3.57 -7.26
N GLY A 43 14.57 -3.85 -8.48
CA GLY A 43 15.74 -4.70 -8.66
C GLY A 43 16.05 -4.98 -10.11
N ASN A 44 17.33 -5.27 -10.37
CA ASN A 44 17.81 -5.55 -11.72
C ASN A 44 17.87 -7.06 -11.99
N ASN A 45 18.13 -7.88 -10.97
CA ASN A 45 18.18 -9.34 -11.09
C ASN A 45 18.02 -10.03 -9.72
N ALA A 46 17.98 -11.37 -9.73
CA ALA A 46 17.82 -12.19 -8.52
C ALA A 46 18.98 -12.05 -7.50
N LYS A 47 20.14 -11.53 -7.91
CA LYS A 47 21.28 -11.26 -7.01
C LYS A 47 21.24 -9.85 -6.42
N ASN A 48 20.54 -8.93 -7.08
CA ASN A 48 20.48 -7.51 -6.78
C ASN A 48 19.02 -7.01 -6.83
N PHE A 49 18.33 -7.10 -5.69
CA PHE A 49 16.96 -6.64 -5.53
C PHE A 49 16.72 -6.01 -4.15
N GLY A 50 15.76 -5.10 -4.06
CA GLY A 50 15.21 -4.54 -2.85
C GLY A 50 13.71 -4.83 -2.79
N ALA A 51 13.23 -5.16 -1.60
CA ALA A 51 11.82 -5.30 -1.31
C ALA A 51 11.55 -4.63 0.04
N ALA A 52 10.45 -3.90 0.16
CA ALA A 52 10.01 -3.30 1.39
C ALA A 52 8.51 -3.52 1.56
N PHE A 53 8.08 -3.59 2.80
CA PHE A 53 6.66 -3.52 3.13
C PHE A 53 6.43 -2.50 4.23
N ASN A 54 5.24 -1.94 4.26
CA ASN A 54 4.72 -1.10 5.32
C ASN A 54 3.30 -1.56 5.65
N ALA A 55 3.05 -1.85 6.92
CA ALA A 55 1.73 -2.17 7.44
C ALA A 55 1.30 -1.08 8.42
N GLY A 56 0.16 -0.46 8.19
CA GLY A 56 -0.39 0.59 9.03
C GLY A 56 -1.76 0.21 9.60
N ILE A 57 -2.03 0.72 10.80
CA ILE A 57 -3.37 0.76 11.36
C ILE A 57 -3.64 2.18 11.87
N GLY A 58 -4.76 2.75 11.46
CA GLY A 58 -5.20 4.05 11.90
C GLY A 58 -6.69 4.11 12.15
N THR A 59 -7.17 5.24 12.62
CA THR A 59 -8.58 5.53 12.75
C THR A 59 -8.82 7.02 12.57
N ARG A 60 -10.02 7.35 12.07
CA ARG A 60 -10.48 8.74 12.06
C ARG A 60 -10.94 9.08 13.46
N VAL A 61 -10.31 10.04 14.11
CA VAL A 61 -10.71 10.44 15.48
C VAL A 61 -11.75 11.54 15.49
N TRP A 62 -11.82 12.32 14.42
CA TRP A 62 -12.77 13.42 14.31
C TRP A 62 -13.10 13.73 12.85
N GLU A 63 -14.35 14.10 12.63
CA GLU A 63 -14.85 14.61 11.35
C GLU A 63 -15.80 15.79 11.62
N SER A 64 -15.63 16.86 10.86
CA SER A 64 -16.57 18.00 10.85
C SER A 64 -17.98 17.58 10.43
N LYS A 65 -19.01 18.28 10.93
CA LYS A 65 -20.40 18.03 10.52
C LYS A 65 -20.65 18.21 9.02
N LYS A 66 -19.86 19.08 8.38
CA LYS A 66 -19.94 19.39 6.95
C LYS A 66 -19.09 18.44 6.09
N LYS A 67 -18.36 17.49 6.70
CA LYS A 67 -17.45 16.53 6.06
C LYS A 67 -16.35 17.18 5.21
N ASP A 68 -15.99 18.43 5.50
CA ASP A 68 -14.95 19.21 4.83
C ASP A 68 -13.62 19.21 5.60
N MET A 69 -13.64 18.70 6.83
CA MET A 69 -12.47 18.52 7.68
C MET A 69 -12.48 17.15 8.36
N SER A 70 -11.33 16.50 8.43
CA SER A 70 -11.13 15.27 9.20
C SER A 70 -9.75 15.22 9.85
N LEU A 71 -9.69 14.55 11.01
CA LEU A 71 -8.44 14.22 11.69
C LEU A 71 -8.34 12.70 11.83
N ASP A 72 -7.26 12.15 11.28
CA ASP A 72 -6.95 10.72 11.32
C ASP A 72 -5.67 10.53 12.16
N LEU A 73 -5.63 9.51 13.01
CA LEU A 73 -4.44 9.09 13.75
C LEU A 73 -4.08 7.66 13.37
N GLY A 74 -2.79 7.32 13.38
CA GLY A 74 -2.39 5.95 13.13
C GLY A 74 -0.96 5.64 13.52
N VAL A 75 -0.67 4.35 13.50
CA VAL A 75 0.66 3.78 13.65
C VAL A 75 1.01 2.95 12.44
N ASN A 76 2.30 2.84 12.14
CA ASN A 76 2.78 1.98 11.08
C ASN A 76 4.04 1.22 11.48
N TYR A 77 4.26 0.12 10.77
CA TYR A 77 5.42 -0.73 10.88
C TYR A 77 5.94 -1.08 9.48
N GLY A 78 7.17 -0.70 9.20
CA GLY A 78 7.84 -0.96 7.94
C GLY A 78 9.09 -1.80 8.10
N ARG A 79 9.40 -2.59 7.06
CA ARG A 79 10.68 -3.29 6.96
C ARG A 79 11.13 -3.46 5.51
N GLY A 80 12.40 -3.13 5.29
CA GLY A 80 13.10 -3.39 4.04
C GLY A 80 13.96 -4.65 4.08
N TYR A 81 14.14 -5.25 2.91
CA TYR A 81 15.07 -6.30 2.58
C TYR A 81 15.82 -5.88 1.32
N GLN A 82 17.12 -6.08 1.31
CA GLN A 82 17.94 -5.83 0.14
C GLN A 82 18.82 -7.04 -0.09
N ARG A 83 19.07 -7.38 -1.34
CA ARG A 83 20.04 -8.36 -1.76
C ARG A 83 21.04 -7.66 -2.65
N VAL A 84 22.33 -7.76 -2.33
CA VAL A 84 23.43 -7.21 -3.12
C VAL A 84 24.45 -8.32 -3.35
N ASP A 85 24.78 -8.59 -4.61
CA ASP A 85 25.69 -9.65 -5.02
C ASP A 85 25.37 -11.03 -4.43
N GLY A 86 24.08 -11.32 -4.21
CA GLY A 86 23.63 -12.59 -3.62
C GLY A 86 23.68 -12.64 -2.08
N HIS A 87 24.04 -11.56 -1.41
CA HIS A 87 23.96 -11.44 0.05
C HIS A 87 22.70 -10.68 0.46
N THR A 88 21.90 -11.26 1.37
CA THR A 88 20.67 -10.63 1.86
C THR A 88 20.94 -9.79 3.10
N PHE A 89 20.56 -8.53 3.05
CA PHE A 89 20.57 -7.55 4.11
C PHE A 89 19.13 -7.25 4.56
N LYS A 90 18.93 -7.18 5.88
CA LYS A 90 17.65 -6.76 6.45
C LYS A 90 17.80 -5.31 6.89
N GLY A 91 16.94 -4.45 6.36
CA GLY A 91 16.85 -3.07 6.82
C GLY A 91 16.37 -3.00 8.28
N PRO A 92 16.64 -1.88 8.96
CA PRO A 92 16.11 -1.64 10.29
C PRO A 92 14.57 -1.64 10.26
N LYS A 93 13.97 -1.97 11.39
CA LYS A 93 12.52 -1.84 11.58
C LYS A 93 12.17 -0.36 11.66
N GLN A 94 11.16 0.05 10.92
CA GLN A 94 10.62 1.41 10.97
C GLN A 94 9.28 1.38 11.71
N TYR A 95 9.12 2.26 12.69
CA TYR A 95 7.87 2.47 13.41
C TYR A 95 7.48 3.92 13.26
N GLY A 96 6.21 4.19 12.98
CA GLY A 96 5.68 5.54 12.86
C GLY A 96 4.43 5.69 13.70
N LEU A 97 4.27 6.87 14.28
CA LEU A 97 3.03 7.38 14.84
C LEU A 97 2.76 8.70 14.11
N GLY A 98 1.56 8.88 13.59
CA GLY A 98 1.24 10.07 12.83
C GLY A 98 -0.21 10.50 12.98
N GLY A 99 -0.42 11.80 12.79
CA GLY A 99 -1.74 12.38 12.61
C GLY A 99 -1.83 13.04 11.24
N THR A 100 -2.94 12.81 10.54
CA THR A 100 -3.25 13.47 9.27
C THR A 100 -4.45 14.37 9.47
N PHE A 101 -4.28 15.67 9.21
CA PHE A 101 -5.38 16.60 9.15
C PHE A 101 -5.69 16.92 7.69
N ARG A 102 -6.96 16.75 7.29
CA ARG A 102 -7.44 17.05 5.94
C ARG A 102 -8.45 18.19 6.03
N TRP A 103 -8.30 19.18 5.15
CA TRP A 103 -9.22 20.30 5.00
C TRP A 103 -9.44 20.54 3.51
N GLY A 104 -10.71 20.67 3.11
CA GLY A 104 -11.11 20.89 1.73
C GLY A 104 -12.40 20.16 1.38
N ARG A 105 -13.15 20.67 0.40
CA ARG A 105 -14.30 19.95 -0.14
C ARG A 105 -13.81 18.69 -0.88
N LYS A 106 -14.46 17.56 -0.61
CA LYS A 106 -14.42 16.38 -1.49
C LYS A 106 -15.01 16.72 -2.84
#